data_AF-A0A2M8JYE5-F1
#
_entry.id   AF-A0A2M8JYE5-F1
#
_cell.length_a   1.000
_cell.length_b   1.000
_cell.length_c   1.000
_cell.angle_alpha   90.00
_cell.angle_beta   90.00
_cell.angle_gamma   90.00
#
_symmetry.space_group_name_H-M   'P 1'
#
loop_
_entity.id
_entity.type
_entity.pdbx_description
1 polymer ?
#
loop_
_entity_poly.entity_id
_entity_poly.type
_entity_poly.pdbx_seq_one_letter_code
_entity_poly.pdbx_strand_id
1 'polypeptide(L)'
;MHYLLKQFFPPIFRTLYWYSFKYGWKGDYESFEAANKIAKGYDDQEILEKIKETTRKVVSGEVAYERDGIVYDTPKMNFSMLATLLMVASKNKNKLTVLDFGGSLGTTYNHKKNYLNELDSLHWCIVEQPNYVEAGRKEFEHDRLHFYYSLEECLQHHQPDIIIFSGVIQYIEKTYELLDQIRMSGVKYLYIDYIAFNDEDRDRIAIQHVPPEFYGVPASYTCWFYSKPKLYQYMKQHYHLVYDFIVDPDKYYIQLKPWNYEGQLWELK
;
A
#
# COMPACT_ATOMS: atom_id res chain seq x y z
N MET A 1 3.25 -6.52 40.64
CA MET A 1 3.89 -7.85 40.55
C MET A 1 3.59 -8.57 39.23
N HIS A 2 2.32 -8.68 38.79
CA HIS A 2 1.95 -9.33 37.52
C HIS A 2 2.66 -8.75 36.27
N TYR A 3 2.89 -7.43 36.21
CA TYR A 3 3.63 -6.80 35.11
C TYR A 3 5.11 -7.23 35.06
N LEU A 4 5.76 -7.38 36.21
CA LEU A 4 7.16 -7.83 36.30
C LEU A 4 7.28 -9.32 35.97
N LEU A 5 6.28 -10.14 36.32
CA LEU A 5 6.23 -11.55 35.93
C LEU A 5 6.16 -11.73 34.41
N LYS A 6 5.50 -10.82 33.68
CA LYS A 6 5.51 -10.82 32.20
C LYS A 6 6.90 -10.55 31.61
N GLN A 7 7.78 -9.86 32.32
CA GLN A 7 9.16 -9.61 31.87
C GLN A 7 10.05 -10.87 31.96
N PHE A 8 9.70 -11.81 32.84
CA PHE A 8 10.39 -13.11 32.94
C PHE A 8 9.92 -14.11 31.88
N PHE A 9 8.84 -13.84 31.15
CA PHE A 9 8.38 -14.70 30.07
C PHE A 9 9.29 -14.49 28.84
N PRO A 10 10.07 -15.50 28.42
CA PRO A 10 11.02 -15.31 27.33
C PRO A 10 10.32 -14.78 26.07
N PRO A 11 10.82 -13.71 25.42
CA PRO A 11 10.18 -13.10 24.26
C PRO A 11 9.85 -14.07 23.13
N ILE A 12 10.63 -15.15 23.01
CA ILE A 12 10.45 -16.21 22.00
C ILE A 12 9.06 -16.85 22.07
N PHE A 13 8.49 -17.06 23.26
CA PHE A 13 7.15 -17.65 23.38
C PHE A 13 6.07 -16.71 22.87
N ARG A 14 6.24 -15.40 23.05
CA ARG A 14 5.35 -14.40 22.45
C ARG A 14 5.47 -14.40 20.93
N THR A 15 6.70 -14.47 20.40
CA THR A 15 6.92 -14.59 18.95
C THR A 15 6.27 -15.85 18.38
N LEU A 16 6.48 -17.01 19.00
CA LEU A 16 5.91 -18.29 18.55
C LEU A 16 4.38 -18.32 18.66
N TYR A 17 3.81 -17.63 19.65
CA TYR A 17 2.35 -17.52 19.80
C TYR A 17 1.69 -16.79 18.62
N TRP A 18 2.33 -15.73 18.10
CA TRP A 18 1.80 -14.96 16.96
C TRP A 18 2.27 -15.47 15.61
N TYR A 19 3.25 -16.38 15.58
CA TYR A 19 3.77 -16.95 14.34
C TYR A 19 2.82 -18.01 13.79
N SER A 20 2.26 -17.76 12.61
CA SER A 20 1.53 -18.79 11.86
C SER A 20 2.49 -19.58 10.98
N PHE A 21 2.46 -20.91 11.07
CA PHE A 21 3.14 -21.77 10.10
C PHE A 21 2.45 -21.80 8.74
N LYS A 22 1.15 -21.48 8.69
CA LYS A 22 0.32 -21.54 7.49
C LYS A 22 0.20 -20.18 6.79
N TYR A 23 0.03 -19.11 7.55
CA TYR A 23 -0.28 -17.77 7.04
C TYR A 23 0.91 -16.81 7.18
N GLY A 24 0.80 -15.64 6.53
CA GLY A 24 1.89 -14.66 6.43
C GLY A 24 2.83 -14.96 5.26
N TRP A 25 4.04 -14.41 5.31
CA TRP A 25 5.01 -14.47 4.21
C TRP A 25 5.91 -15.70 4.31
N LYS A 26 5.95 -16.49 3.23
CA LYS A 26 6.64 -17.78 3.16
C LYS A 26 7.44 -17.93 1.86
N GLY A 27 8.45 -18.80 1.92
CA GLY A 27 9.26 -19.18 0.76
C GLY A 27 10.39 -18.20 0.42
N ASP A 28 11.18 -18.62 -0.55
CA ASP A 28 12.28 -17.89 -1.18
C ASP A 28 12.37 -18.47 -2.60
N TYR A 29 11.57 -17.90 -3.50
CA TYR A 29 11.34 -18.45 -4.83
C TYR A 29 12.36 -17.89 -5.83
N GLU A 30 12.73 -18.70 -6.83
CA GLU A 30 13.74 -18.33 -7.83
C GLU A 30 13.29 -17.20 -8.76
N SER A 31 11.97 -17.09 -9.02
CA SER A 31 11.41 -16.06 -9.89
C SER A 31 9.97 -15.71 -9.50
N PHE A 32 9.53 -14.52 -9.91
CA PHE A 32 8.17 -14.03 -9.65
C PHE A 32 7.15 -14.91 -10.38
N GLU A 33 7.47 -15.34 -11.60
CA GLU A 33 6.70 -16.32 -12.37
C GLU A 33 6.55 -17.66 -11.64
N ALA A 34 7.63 -18.19 -11.05
CA ALA A 34 7.58 -19.46 -10.32
C ALA A 34 6.68 -19.38 -9.08
N ALA A 35 6.72 -18.26 -8.36
CA ALA A 35 5.83 -18.01 -7.24
C ALA A 35 4.37 -17.79 -7.68
N ASN A 36 4.14 -17.07 -8.79
CA ASN A 36 2.80 -16.84 -9.35
C ASN A 36 2.10 -18.13 -9.81
N LYS A 37 2.84 -19.15 -10.22
CA LYS A 37 2.25 -20.48 -10.51
C LYS A 37 1.66 -21.18 -9.28
N ILE A 38 2.05 -20.74 -8.08
CA ILE A 38 1.61 -21.31 -6.80
C ILE A 38 0.59 -20.39 -6.12
N ALA A 39 0.80 -19.08 -6.19
CA ALA A 39 -0.13 -18.09 -5.66
C ALA A 39 -1.44 -18.08 -6.47
N LYS A 40 -2.55 -17.77 -5.80
CA LYS A 40 -3.85 -17.61 -6.48
C LYS A 40 -3.95 -16.30 -7.24
N GLY A 41 -3.31 -15.23 -6.74
CA GLY A 41 -3.40 -13.89 -7.32
C GLY A 41 -4.62 -13.09 -6.85
N TYR A 42 -4.84 -11.93 -7.50
CA TYR A 42 -5.87 -10.94 -7.17
C TYR A 42 -7.19 -11.09 -7.96
N ASP A 43 -7.26 -12.03 -8.90
CA ASP A 43 -8.42 -12.23 -9.77
C ASP A 43 -9.49 -13.09 -9.08
N ASP A 44 -10.06 -12.56 -8.00
CA ASP A 44 -11.12 -13.19 -7.24
C ASP A 44 -12.31 -12.24 -7.11
N GLN A 45 -13.39 -12.57 -7.84
CA GLN A 45 -14.63 -11.78 -7.85
C GLN A 45 -15.26 -11.69 -6.45
N GLU A 46 -15.11 -12.71 -5.59
CA GLU A 46 -15.68 -12.68 -4.24
C GLU A 46 -15.00 -11.61 -3.38
N ILE A 47 -13.69 -11.42 -3.56
CA ILE A 47 -12.91 -10.38 -2.87
C ILE A 47 -13.42 -8.99 -3.28
N LEU A 48 -13.59 -8.76 -4.58
CA LEU A 48 -14.07 -7.47 -5.09
C LEU A 48 -15.49 -7.16 -4.59
N GLU A 49 -16.42 -8.12 -4.62
CA GLU A 49 -17.79 -7.88 -4.13
C GLU A 49 -17.82 -7.56 -2.64
N LYS A 50 -16.97 -8.22 -1.83
CA LYS A 50 -16.81 -7.89 -0.42
C LYS A 50 -16.30 -6.47 -0.21
N ILE A 51 -15.28 -6.06 -0.97
CA ILE A 51 -14.72 -4.70 -0.90
C ILE A 51 -15.76 -3.67 -1.36
N LYS A 52 -16.54 -3.94 -2.40
CA LYS A 52 -17.65 -3.05 -2.81
C LYS A 52 -18.65 -2.87 -1.66
N GLU A 53 -19.02 -3.95 -0.98
CA GLU A 53 -19.95 -3.88 0.16
C GLU A 53 -19.40 -2.98 1.28
N THR A 54 -18.15 -3.20 1.70
CA THR A 54 -17.54 -2.40 2.79
C THR A 54 -17.29 -0.96 2.38
N THR A 55 -16.89 -0.71 1.14
CA THR A 55 -16.71 0.65 0.62
C THR A 55 -18.03 1.41 0.57
N ARG A 56 -19.14 0.78 0.17
CA ARG A 56 -20.48 1.42 0.24
C ARG A 56 -20.82 1.86 1.66
N LYS A 57 -20.51 1.04 2.67
CA LYS A 57 -20.71 1.37 4.09
C LYS A 57 -19.85 2.57 4.54
N VAL A 58 -18.62 2.68 4.05
CA VAL A 58 -17.75 3.84 4.35
C VAL A 58 -18.29 5.10 3.67
N VAL A 59 -18.67 5.00 2.40
CA VAL A 59 -19.18 6.14 1.62
C VAL A 59 -20.52 6.65 2.17
N SER A 60 -21.39 5.75 2.63
CA SER A 60 -22.66 6.12 3.28
C SER A 60 -22.50 6.67 4.71
N GLY A 61 -21.30 6.55 5.30
CA GLY A 61 -21.01 6.94 6.68
C GLY A 61 -21.49 5.94 7.74
N GLU A 62 -21.91 4.73 7.34
CA GLU A 62 -22.28 3.65 8.26
C GLU A 62 -21.08 3.14 9.07
N VAL A 63 -19.90 3.09 8.44
CA VAL A 63 -18.63 2.69 9.09
C VAL A 63 -17.54 3.73 8.84
N ALA A 64 -16.63 3.90 9.79
CA ALA A 64 -15.60 4.95 9.73
C ALA A 64 -14.51 4.67 8.70
N TYR A 65 -14.15 3.40 8.51
CA TYR A 65 -13.06 2.98 7.65
C TYR A 65 -13.19 1.51 7.28
N GLU A 66 -12.68 1.16 6.09
CA GLU A 66 -12.47 -0.22 5.68
C GLU A 66 -11.06 -0.39 5.15
N ARG A 67 -10.54 -1.61 5.18
CA ARG A 67 -9.33 -2.01 4.48
C ARG A 67 -9.42 -3.49 4.17
N ASP A 68 -9.14 -3.86 2.92
CA ASP A 68 -9.15 -5.26 2.49
C ASP A 68 -10.49 -5.96 2.75
N GLY A 69 -11.62 -5.22 2.72
CA GLY A 69 -12.94 -5.78 3.02
C GLY A 69 -13.21 -6.01 4.52
N ILE A 70 -12.36 -5.50 5.41
CA ILE A 70 -12.58 -5.48 6.86
C ILE A 70 -12.97 -4.08 7.29
N VAL A 71 -14.05 -3.94 8.06
CA VAL A 71 -14.46 -2.66 8.66
C VAL A 71 -13.77 -2.42 10.00
N TYR A 72 -13.46 -1.16 10.28
CA TYR A 72 -12.81 -0.74 11.51
C TYR A 72 -13.56 0.42 12.15
N ASP A 73 -13.93 0.27 13.42
CA ASP A 73 -14.59 1.33 14.19
C ASP A 73 -13.63 2.48 14.50
N THR A 74 -12.36 2.15 14.80
CA THR A 74 -11.32 3.13 15.13
C THR A 74 -10.15 2.98 14.15
N PRO A 75 -10.15 3.72 13.03
CA PRO A 75 -9.05 3.66 12.08
C PRO A 75 -7.76 4.23 12.68
N LYS A 76 -6.66 3.51 12.48
CA LYS A 76 -5.32 4.03 12.75
C LYS A 76 -4.93 4.99 11.63
N MET A 77 -4.87 6.28 11.94
CA MET A 77 -4.48 7.30 10.97
C MET A 77 -3.01 7.18 10.61
N ASN A 78 -2.72 7.22 9.30
CA ASN A 78 -1.36 7.36 8.80
C ASN A 78 -1.00 8.85 8.72
N PHE A 79 -0.50 9.38 9.82
CA PHE A 79 -0.16 10.80 9.93
C PHE A 79 1.00 11.21 9.01
N SER A 80 1.95 10.33 8.72
CA SER A 80 3.05 10.61 7.78
C SER A 80 2.52 10.90 6.37
N MET A 81 1.59 10.07 5.89
CA MET A 81 0.92 10.30 4.61
C MET A 81 0.11 11.60 4.63
N LEU A 82 -0.74 11.79 5.65
CA LEU A 82 -1.59 13.00 5.73
C LEU A 82 -0.74 14.28 5.76
N ALA A 83 0.32 14.31 6.58
CA ALA A 83 1.24 15.44 6.65
C ALA A 83 1.93 15.71 5.30
N THR A 84 2.28 14.65 4.56
CA THR A 84 2.86 14.76 3.21
C THR A 84 1.89 15.38 2.23
N LEU A 85 0.65 14.88 2.18
CA LEU A 85 -0.38 15.38 1.27
C LEU A 85 -0.65 16.86 1.53
N LEU A 86 -0.77 17.26 2.81
CA LEU A 86 -0.93 18.66 3.20
C LEU A 86 0.30 19.52 2.86
N MET A 87 1.52 19.00 3.06
CA MET A 87 2.75 19.69 2.68
C MET A 87 2.81 19.91 1.17
N VAL A 88 2.52 18.88 0.36
CA VAL A 88 2.50 19.00 -1.11
C VAL A 88 1.43 20.01 -1.53
N ALA A 89 0.22 19.93 -0.98
CA ALA A 89 -0.85 20.88 -1.25
C ALA A 89 -0.46 22.33 -0.92
N SER A 90 0.23 22.55 0.22
CA SER A 90 0.70 23.88 0.62
C SER A 90 1.71 24.48 -0.36
N LYS A 91 2.53 23.65 -1.01
CA LYS A 91 3.47 24.06 -2.05
C LYS A 91 2.78 24.34 -3.39
N ASN A 92 1.58 23.81 -3.59
CA ASN A 92 0.82 23.86 -4.83
C ASN A 92 -0.40 24.79 -4.75
N LYS A 93 -0.27 25.90 -4.01
CA LYS A 93 -1.32 26.92 -3.86
C LYS A 93 -2.64 26.32 -3.35
N ASN A 94 -2.55 25.45 -2.34
CA ASN A 94 -3.69 24.78 -1.71
C ASN A 94 -4.46 23.82 -2.66
N LYS A 95 -3.78 23.29 -3.68
CA LYS A 95 -4.32 22.30 -4.63
C LYS A 95 -3.53 21.00 -4.56
N LEU A 96 -4.19 19.89 -4.80
CA LEU A 96 -3.56 18.58 -4.75
C LEU A 96 -4.14 17.62 -5.79
N THR A 97 -3.29 17.05 -6.63
CA THR A 97 -3.61 15.89 -7.46
C THR A 97 -2.77 14.72 -7.00
N VAL A 98 -3.42 13.66 -6.52
CA VAL A 98 -2.79 12.42 -6.05
C VAL A 98 -3.00 11.33 -7.08
N LEU A 99 -1.96 10.60 -7.44
CA LEU A 99 -2.09 9.33 -8.13
C LEU A 99 -1.81 8.18 -7.15
N ASP A 100 -2.80 7.33 -6.93
CA ASP A 100 -2.82 6.25 -5.95
C ASP A 100 -2.79 4.88 -6.65
N PHE A 101 -1.62 4.24 -6.68
CA PHE A 101 -1.48 2.89 -7.23
C PHE A 101 -2.05 1.87 -6.24
N GLY A 102 -2.93 1.01 -6.72
CA GLY A 102 -3.56 -0.01 -5.87
C GLY A 102 -4.47 0.60 -4.80
N GLY A 103 -5.05 1.78 -5.05
CA GLY A 103 -5.95 2.48 -4.13
C GLY A 103 -7.32 1.80 -3.91
N SER A 104 -7.53 0.62 -4.51
CA SER A 104 -8.78 -0.14 -4.49
C SER A 104 -9.97 0.74 -4.91
N LEU A 105 -11.09 0.72 -4.18
CA LEU A 105 -12.27 1.55 -4.43
C LEU A 105 -12.23 2.89 -3.67
N GLY A 106 -11.02 3.41 -3.41
CA GLY A 106 -10.83 4.68 -2.70
C GLY A 106 -10.69 4.55 -1.19
N THR A 107 -10.13 3.44 -0.70
CA THR A 107 -9.87 3.21 0.73
C THR A 107 -9.08 4.35 1.36
N THR A 108 -7.95 4.71 0.75
CA THR A 108 -7.07 5.77 1.25
C THR A 108 -7.76 7.14 1.13
N TYR A 109 -8.36 7.44 -0.02
CA TYR A 109 -9.12 8.67 -0.23
C TYR A 109 -10.20 8.87 0.83
N ASN A 110 -11.07 7.88 1.05
CA ASN A 110 -12.18 7.98 1.99
C ASN A 110 -11.71 8.21 3.44
N HIS A 111 -10.57 7.65 3.81
CA HIS A 111 -9.98 7.86 5.13
C HIS A 111 -9.42 9.31 5.29
N LYS A 112 -8.95 9.94 4.22
CA LYS A 112 -8.31 11.27 4.28
C LYS A 112 -9.21 12.42 3.85
N LYS A 113 -10.29 12.18 3.10
CA LYS A 113 -11.10 13.22 2.45
C LYS A 113 -11.57 14.34 3.38
N ASN A 114 -11.95 14.00 4.61
CA ASN A 114 -12.41 14.99 5.60
C ASN A 114 -11.30 15.94 6.06
N TYR A 115 -10.04 15.49 6.05
CA TYR A 115 -8.88 16.31 6.41
C TYR A 115 -8.34 17.11 5.22
N LEU A 116 -8.78 16.79 4.00
CA LEU A 116 -8.39 17.44 2.75
C LEU A 116 -9.53 18.26 2.15
N ASN A 117 -10.61 18.49 2.90
CA ASN A 117 -11.82 19.14 2.38
C ASN A 117 -11.62 20.64 2.12
N GLU A 118 -10.71 21.28 2.86
CA GLU A 118 -10.40 22.71 2.76
C GLU A 118 -9.42 23.05 1.62
N LEU A 119 -9.04 22.05 0.80
CA LEU A 119 -8.22 22.30 -0.39
C LEU A 119 -9.06 22.97 -1.48
N ASP A 120 -8.49 23.98 -2.14
CA ASP A 120 -9.14 24.70 -3.24
C ASP A 120 -9.48 23.78 -4.42
N SER A 121 -8.70 22.70 -4.59
CA SER A 121 -8.91 21.66 -5.58
C SER A 121 -8.25 20.37 -5.11
N LEU A 122 -8.97 19.25 -5.22
CA LEU A 122 -8.47 17.91 -4.95
C LEU A 122 -8.91 16.97 -6.06
N HIS A 123 -7.95 16.31 -6.69
CA HIS A 123 -8.17 15.17 -7.58
C HIS A 123 -7.42 13.97 -7.01
N TRP A 124 -8.12 12.87 -6.80
CA TRP A 124 -7.57 11.59 -6.35
C TRP A 124 -7.76 10.58 -7.47
N CYS A 125 -6.68 10.20 -8.12
CA CYS A 125 -6.66 9.37 -9.31
C CYS A 125 -6.15 7.98 -8.94
N ILE A 126 -7.00 6.96 -8.95
CA ILE A 126 -6.62 5.59 -8.63
C ILE A 126 -6.20 4.87 -9.90
N VAL A 127 -5.05 4.21 -9.85
CA VAL A 127 -4.62 3.25 -10.88
C VAL A 127 -4.81 1.83 -10.34
N GLU A 128 -5.68 1.05 -10.98
CA GLU A 128 -6.03 -0.32 -10.57
C GLU A 128 -6.30 -1.25 -11.78
N GLN A 129 -6.43 -2.54 -11.49
CA GLN A 129 -6.84 -3.62 -12.36
C GLN A 129 -8.24 -3.38 -12.95
N PRO A 130 -8.53 -3.95 -14.13
CA PRO A 130 -9.71 -3.59 -14.89
C PRO A 130 -11.04 -3.72 -14.15
N ASN A 131 -11.24 -4.82 -13.42
CA ASN A 131 -12.46 -5.07 -12.64
C ASN A 131 -12.69 -4.03 -11.53
N TYR A 132 -11.63 -3.55 -10.87
CA TYR A 132 -11.73 -2.47 -9.87
C TYR A 132 -11.99 -1.11 -10.51
N VAL A 133 -11.35 -0.82 -11.64
CA VAL A 133 -11.59 0.43 -12.38
C VAL A 133 -13.04 0.50 -12.86
N GLU A 134 -13.57 -0.58 -13.44
CA GLU A 134 -14.95 -0.67 -13.89
C GLU A 134 -15.95 -0.48 -12.73
N ALA A 135 -15.72 -1.17 -11.60
CA ALA A 135 -16.55 -1.03 -10.40
C ALA A 135 -16.46 0.38 -9.80
N GLY A 136 -15.24 0.94 -9.72
CA GLY A 136 -14.94 2.29 -9.25
C GLY A 136 -15.68 3.35 -10.04
N ARG A 137 -15.52 3.35 -11.37
CA ARG A 137 -16.21 4.26 -12.30
C ARG A 137 -17.73 4.17 -12.18
N LYS A 138 -18.26 2.95 -12.04
CA LYS A 138 -19.69 2.71 -11.99
C LYS A 138 -20.35 3.20 -10.69
N GLU A 139 -19.68 3.06 -9.55
CA GLU A 139 -20.33 3.20 -8.24
C GLU A 139 -19.73 4.29 -7.34
N PHE A 140 -18.46 4.64 -7.51
CA PHE A 140 -17.72 5.45 -6.53
C PHE A 140 -17.06 6.69 -7.13
N GLU A 141 -16.91 6.76 -8.46
CA GLU A 141 -16.33 7.91 -9.16
C GLU A 141 -17.20 9.16 -9.02
N HIS A 142 -16.54 10.29 -8.79
CA HIS A 142 -17.15 11.61 -8.71
C HIS A 142 -16.11 12.69 -8.96
N ASP A 143 -16.48 13.97 -8.83
CA ASP A 143 -15.63 15.14 -9.15
C ASP A 143 -14.20 15.12 -8.54
N ARG A 144 -14.00 14.50 -7.37
CA ARG A 144 -12.69 14.43 -6.69
C ARG A 144 -12.02 13.06 -6.74
N LEU A 145 -12.73 11.98 -7.11
CA LEU A 145 -12.21 10.61 -7.10
C LEU A 145 -12.40 9.99 -8.47
N HIS A 146 -11.29 9.60 -9.11
CA HIS A 146 -11.22 9.16 -10.50
C HIS A 146 -10.50 7.81 -10.59
N PHE A 147 -10.86 6.97 -11.55
CA PHE A 147 -10.24 5.65 -11.73
C PHE A 147 -9.64 5.48 -13.12
N TYR A 148 -8.47 4.84 -13.21
CA TYR A 148 -7.68 4.64 -14.42
C TYR A 148 -7.08 3.24 -14.46
N TYR A 149 -6.95 2.69 -15.67
CA TYR A 149 -6.30 1.40 -15.93
C TYR A 149 -4.77 1.50 -15.91
N SER A 150 -4.21 2.69 -16.12
CA SER A 150 -2.75 2.87 -16.13
C SER A 150 -2.30 4.28 -15.73
N LEU A 151 -1.00 4.40 -15.46
CA LEU A 151 -0.31 5.68 -15.25
C LEU A 151 -0.52 6.61 -16.45
N GLU A 152 -0.31 6.09 -17.66
CA GLU A 152 -0.40 6.85 -18.91
C GLU A 152 -1.81 7.39 -19.14
N GLU A 153 -2.85 6.59 -18.88
CA GLU A 153 -4.24 7.05 -18.98
C GLU A 153 -4.50 8.19 -17.99
N CYS A 154 -4.07 8.06 -16.74
CA CYS A 154 -4.22 9.11 -15.74
C CYS A 154 -3.52 10.41 -16.19
N LEU A 155 -2.30 10.32 -16.75
CA LEU A 155 -1.51 11.47 -17.20
C LEU A 155 -2.09 12.20 -18.41
N GLN A 156 -3.00 11.59 -19.16
CA GLN A 156 -3.73 12.26 -20.24
C GLN A 156 -4.79 13.25 -19.72
N HIS A 157 -5.27 13.04 -18.50
CA HIS A 157 -6.38 13.80 -17.91
C HIS A 157 -5.95 14.67 -16.72
N HIS A 158 -4.91 14.26 -16.00
CA HIS A 158 -4.44 14.92 -14.79
C HIS A 158 -2.93 15.10 -14.77
N GLN A 159 -2.47 16.04 -13.95
CA GLN A 159 -1.05 16.26 -13.66
C GLN A 159 -0.83 15.99 -12.17
N PRO A 160 -0.48 14.76 -11.77
CA PRO A 160 -0.25 14.42 -10.38
C PRO A 160 0.89 15.24 -9.77
N ASP A 161 0.66 15.74 -8.57
CA ASP A 161 1.69 16.37 -7.75
C ASP A 161 2.52 15.32 -7.00
N ILE A 162 1.87 14.21 -6.67
CA ILE A 162 2.44 13.10 -5.90
C ILE A 162 1.86 11.78 -6.41
N ILE A 163 2.73 10.77 -6.51
CA ILE A 163 2.36 9.37 -6.67
C ILE A 163 2.53 8.67 -5.33
N ILE A 164 1.54 7.84 -4.95
CA ILE A 164 1.59 7.04 -3.73
C ILE A 164 1.54 5.54 -4.04
N PHE A 165 2.37 4.77 -3.34
CA PHE A 165 2.27 3.32 -3.23
C PHE A 165 2.10 2.95 -1.76
N SER A 166 0.86 2.64 -1.36
CA SER A 166 0.56 2.27 0.02
C SER A 166 0.34 0.77 0.15
N GLY A 167 1.41 0.03 0.44
CA GLY A 167 1.34 -1.43 0.60
C GLY A 167 1.10 -2.20 -0.68
N VAL A 168 1.40 -1.61 -1.84
CA VAL A 168 1.19 -2.22 -3.16
C VAL A 168 2.50 -2.51 -3.90
N ILE A 169 3.56 -1.72 -3.69
CA ILE A 169 4.76 -1.74 -4.54
C ILE A 169 5.40 -3.14 -4.62
N GLN A 170 5.40 -3.86 -3.50
CA GLN A 170 5.93 -5.21 -3.35
C GLN A 170 5.20 -6.29 -4.16
N TYR A 171 3.97 -6.02 -4.62
CA TYR A 171 3.18 -6.94 -5.43
C TYR A 171 3.32 -6.67 -6.94
N ILE A 172 4.07 -5.64 -7.32
CA ILE A 172 4.29 -5.28 -8.73
C ILE A 172 5.49 -6.06 -9.25
N GLU A 173 5.26 -7.00 -10.17
CA GLU A 173 6.31 -7.87 -10.74
C GLU A 173 7.49 -7.06 -11.31
N LYS A 174 7.19 -6.04 -12.10
CA LYS A 174 8.18 -5.21 -12.82
C LYS A 174 8.38 -3.84 -12.16
N THR A 175 8.68 -3.84 -10.86
CA THR A 175 8.74 -2.61 -10.05
C THR A 175 9.70 -1.56 -10.62
N TYR A 176 10.92 -1.95 -10.99
CA TYR A 176 11.92 -1.00 -11.49
C TYR A 176 11.55 -0.41 -12.86
N GLU A 177 10.89 -1.19 -13.73
CA GLU A 177 10.35 -0.67 -15.01
C GLU A 177 9.28 0.40 -14.74
N LEU A 178 8.38 0.15 -13.78
CA LEU A 178 7.37 1.13 -13.37
C LEU A 178 8.00 2.38 -12.75
N LEU A 179 9.05 2.23 -11.92
CA LEU A 179 9.76 3.38 -11.35
C LEU A 179 10.45 4.23 -12.44
N ASP A 180 10.97 3.61 -13.50
CA ASP A 180 11.51 4.34 -14.65
C ASP A 180 10.42 5.13 -15.40
N GLN A 181 9.22 4.55 -15.58
CA GLN A 181 8.06 5.25 -16.16
C GLN A 181 7.62 6.43 -15.29
N ILE A 182 7.56 6.23 -13.97
CA ILE A 182 7.21 7.28 -13.01
C ILE A 182 8.24 8.40 -13.01
N ARG A 183 9.53 8.08 -13.12
CA ARG A 183 10.56 9.09 -13.30
C ARG A 183 10.33 9.88 -14.59
N MET A 184 9.99 9.20 -15.68
CA MET A 184 9.75 9.83 -16.98
C MET A 184 8.50 10.70 -17.03
N SER A 185 7.50 10.45 -16.17
CA SER A 185 6.30 11.30 -16.09
C SER A 185 6.58 12.69 -15.50
N GLY A 186 7.70 12.86 -14.80
CA GLY A 186 8.09 14.13 -14.18
C GLY A 186 7.31 14.48 -12.92
N VAL A 187 6.49 13.55 -12.38
CA VAL A 187 5.77 13.77 -11.12
C VAL A 187 6.78 13.98 -10.01
N LYS A 188 6.60 15.08 -9.28
CA LYS A 188 7.61 15.62 -8.38
C LYS A 188 7.86 14.76 -7.14
N TYR A 189 6.80 14.24 -6.52
CA TYR A 189 6.90 13.49 -5.28
C TYR A 189 6.47 12.04 -5.47
N LEU A 190 7.21 11.13 -4.84
CA LEU A 190 6.89 9.71 -4.77
C LEU A 190 6.90 9.27 -3.31
N TYR A 191 5.73 8.91 -2.80
CA TYR A 191 5.55 8.42 -1.44
C TYR A 191 5.30 6.91 -1.48
N ILE A 192 6.07 6.17 -0.70
CA ILE A 192 5.97 4.72 -0.61
C ILE A 192 5.86 4.38 0.86
N ASP A 193 4.86 3.62 1.26
CA ASP A 193 4.81 3.03 2.59
C ASP A 193 4.25 1.62 2.58
N TYR A 194 4.28 1.01 3.77
CA TYR A 194 4.08 -0.42 3.96
C TYR A 194 4.95 -1.25 3.00
N ILE A 195 6.22 -0.83 2.81
CA ILE A 195 7.20 -1.63 2.06
C ILE A 195 7.91 -2.61 2.99
N ALA A 196 8.05 -3.85 2.53
CA ALA A 196 8.83 -4.89 3.19
C ALA A 196 10.26 -4.95 2.63
N PHE A 197 11.25 -4.87 3.52
CA PHE A 197 12.66 -5.07 3.17
C PHE A 197 13.16 -6.44 3.62
N ASN A 198 14.01 -7.03 2.79
CA ASN A 198 14.81 -8.20 3.11
C ASN A 198 16.02 -7.77 3.94
N ASP A 199 16.44 -8.63 4.88
CA ASP A 199 17.61 -8.39 5.73
C ASP A 199 18.95 -8.76 5.06
N GLU A 200 18.92 -9.10 3.76
CA GLU A 200 20.07 -9.48 2.95
C GLU A 200 20.26 -8.52 1.77
N ASP A 201 21.47 -8.51 1.19
CA ASP A 201 21.83 -7.68 0.02
C ASP A 201 21.29 -8.26 -1.31
N ARG A 202 20.07 -8.80 -1.28
CA ARG A 202 19.35 -9.27 -2.45
C ARG A 202 17.84 -9.11 -2.27
N ASP A 203 17.15 -8.95 -3.39
CA ASP A 203 15.70 -9.07 -3.38
C ASP A 203 15.33 -10.54 -3.14
N ARG A 204 14.28 -10.76 -2.36
CA ARG A 204 13.72 -12.07 -2.06
C ARG A 204 12.28 -12.13 -2.58
N ILE A 205 11.91 -13.28 -3.14
CA ILE A 205 10.56 -13.53 -3.62
C ILE A 205 9.87 -14.44 -2.61
N ALA A 206 8.70 -14.04 -2.16
CA ALA A 206 7.89 -14.79 -1.22
C ALA A 206 6.44 -14.86 -1.69
N ILE A 207 5.67 -15.75 -1.08
CA ILE A 207 4.22 -15.76 -1.19
C ILE A 207 3.66 -15.32 0.15
N GLN A 208 2.79 -14.32 0.12
CA GLN A 208 1.93 -13.98 1.24
C GLN A 208 0.71 -14.90 1.21
N HIS A 209 0.51 -15.68 2.27
CA HIS A 209 -0.70 -16.47 2.48
C HIS A 209 -1.64 -15.70 3.42
N VAL A 210 -2.75 -15.18 2.88
CA VAL A 210 -3.71 -14.38 3.64
C VAL A 210 -4.76 -15.30 4.26
N PRO A 211 -5.04 -15.17 5.56
CA PRO A 211 -6.00 -16.02 6.22
C PRO A 211 -7.45 -15.59 5.86
N PRO A 212 -8.41 -16.53 5.81
CA PRO A 212 -9.75 -16.28 5.28
C PRO A 212 -10.54 -15.23 6.07
N GLU A 213 -10.13 -14.87 7.27
CA GLU A 213 -10.72 -13.81 8.09
C GLU A 213 -10.68 -12.45 7.37
N PHE A 214 -9.73 -12.23 6.45
CA PHE A 214 -9.65 -10.98 5.68
C PHE A 214 -10.70 -10.93 4.58
N TYR A 215 -10.76 -11.93 3.70
CA TYR A 215 -11.60 -11.88 2.51
C TYR A 215 -12.83 -12.79 2.53
N GLY A 216 -13.02 -13.58 3.60
CA GLY A 216 -13.96 -14.71 3.62
C GLY A 216 -13.40 -15.98 2.96
N VAL A 217 -12.40 -15.83 2.09
CA VAL A 217 -11.72 -16.91 1.38
C VAL A 217 -10.20 -16.85 1.56
N PRO A 218 -9.49 -18.00 1.50
CA PRO A 218 -8.02 -17.99 1.48
C PRO A 218 -7.49 -17.39 0.19
N ALA A 219 -6.67 -16.35 0.31
CA ALA A 219 -5.98 -15.70 -0.79
C ALA A 219 -4.47 -15.83 -0.66
N SER A 220 -3.75 -15.66 -1.77
CA SER A 220 -2.30 -15.64 -1.74
C SER A 220 -1.71 -14.84 -2.89
N TYR A 221 -0.63 -14.12 -2.59
CA TYR A 221 -0.02 -13.15 -3.50
C TYR A 221 1.49 -13.32 -3.50
N THR A 222 2.07 -13.35 -4.70
CA THR A 222 3.52 -13.23 -4.85
C THR A 222 3.95 -11.82 -4.49
N CYS A 223 5.06 -11.70 -3.77
CA CYS A 223 5.58 -10.41 -3.35
C CYS A 223 7.10 -10.39 -3.27
N TRP A 224 7.64 -9.20 -3.45
CA TRP A 224 9.04 -8.86 -3.22
C TRP A 224 9.28 -8.47 -1.77
N PHE A 225 10.38 -8.96 -1.24
CA PHE A 225 11.09 -8.37 -0.10
C PHE A 225 12.35 -7.75 -0.68
N TYR A 226 12.37 -6.43 -0.82
CA TYR A 226 13.46 -5.76 -1.53
C TYR A 226 14.73 -5.71 -0.68
N SER A 227 15.89 -5.76 -1.32
CA SER A 227 17.12 -5.31 -0.70
C SER A 227 17.04 -3.79 -0.50
N LYS A 228 17.04 -3.34 0.75
CA LYS A 228 17.00 -1.91 1.08
C LYS A 228 18.16 -1.15 0.45
N PRO A 229 19.44 -1.60 0.53
CA PRO A 229 20.55 -0.95 -0.15
C PRO A 229 20.34 -0.82 -1.67
N LYS A 230 19.87 -1.89 -2.33
CA LYS A 230 19.64 -1.89 -3.78
C LYS A 230 18.55 -0.90 -4.19
N LEU A 231 17.39 -0.94 -3.53
CA LEU A 231 16.29 -0.03 -3.81
C LEU A 231 16.73 1.43 -3.56
N TYR A 232 17.37 1.71 -2.43
CA TYR A 232 17.81 3.07 -2.08
C TYR A 232 18.88 3.57 -3.05
N GLN A 233 19.81 2.72 -3.48
CA GLN A 233 20.82 3.08 -4.47
C GLN A 233 20.17 3.46 -5.79
N TYR A 234 19.21 2.68 -6.28
CA TYR A 234 18.43 3.00 -7.48
C TYR A 234 17.68 4.33 -7.31
N MET A 235 16.90 4.48 -6.24
CA MET A 235 16.12 5.69 -5.97
C MET A 235 17.02 6.94 -5.90
N LYS A 236 18.15 6.86 -5.21
CA LYS A 236 19.10 7.98 -5.06
C LYS A 236 19.79 8.38 -6.36
N GLN A 237 19.70 7.62 -7.45
CA GLN A 237 20.19 8.08 -8.75
C GLN A 237 19.33 9.24 -9.28
N HIS A 238 18.00 9.16 -9.10
CA HIS A 238 17.03 10.06 -9.73
C HIS A 238 16.21 10.90 -8.74
N TYR A 239 16.20 10.53 -7.47
CA TYR A 239 15.44 11.19 -6.42
C TYR A 239 16.33 11.62 -5.24
N HIS A 240 15.89 12.65 -4.53
CA HIS A 240 16.33 13.01 -3.20
C HIS A 240 15.42 12.34 -2.17
N LEU A 241 16.01 11.65 -1.19
CA LEU A 241 15.24 11.17 -0.03
C LEU A 241 14.89 12.39 0.83
N VAL A 242 13.60 12.64 1.02
CA VAL A 242 13.14 13.72 1.90
C VAL A 242 13.15 13.25 3.35
N TYR A 243 12.54 12.08 3.61
CA TYR A 243 12.58 11.40 4.91
C TYR A 243 12.15 9.93 4.76
N ASP A 244 12.47 9.11 5.76
CA ASP A 244 11.99 7.73 5.95
C ASP A 244 11.45 7.53 7.38
N PHE A 245 10.68 6.46 7.60
CA PHE A 245 10.06 6.15 8.89
C PHE A 245 9.61 4.69 9.00
N ILE A 246 9.35 4.24 10.23
CA ILE A 246 8.67 2.96 10.51
C ILE A 246 7.16 3.21 10.55
N VAL A 247 6.39 2.49 9.73
CA VAL A 247 4.93 2.72 9.56
C VAL A 247 4.15 2.21 10.76
N ASP A 248 4.53 1.04 11.27
CA ASP A 248 3.90 0.38 12.40
C ASP A 248 4.95 -0.19 13.36
N PRO A 249 4.85 0.02 14.68
CA PRO A 249 5.65 -0.71 15.67
C PRO A 249 5.46 -2.24 15.62
N ASP A 250 4.37 -2.74 15.02
CA ASP A 250 4.11 -4.17 14.91
C ASP A 250 5.19 -4.89 14.09
N LYS A 251 5.59 -6.07 14.58
CA LYS A 251 6.59 -6.93 13.95
C LYS A 251 5.91 -8.01 13.11
N TYR A 252 6.30 -8.08 11.86
CA TYR A 252 5.92 -9.12 10.92
C TYR A 252 7.06 -10.11 10.78
N TYR A 253 6.77 -11.26 10.16
CA TYR A 253 7.75 -12.32 10.01
C TYR A 253 7.75 -12.85 8.58
N ILE A 254 8.94 -12.99 8.02
CA ILE A 254 9.18 -13.83 6.86
C ILE A 254 9.95 -15.05 7.34
N GLN A 255 9.30 -16.22 7.30
CA GLN A 255 9.75 -17.37 8.09
C GLN A 255 9.95 -16.97 9.57
N LEU A 256 11.11 -17.23 10.18
CA LEU A 256 11.38 -16.85 11.58
C LEU A 256 12.13 -15.53 11.75
N LYS A 257 12.30 -14.76 10.66
CA LYS A 257 13.00 -13.47 10.69
C LYS A 257 12.00 -12.32 10.87
N PRO A 258 12.11 -11.52 11.95
CA PRO A 258 11.23 -10.38 12.16
C PRO A 258 11.61 -9.21 11.24
N TRP A 259 10.62 -8.44 10.82
CA TRP A 259 10.79 -7.21 10.06
C TRP A 259 9.66 -6.23 10.39
N ASN A 260 9.82 -4.97 9.98
CA ASN A 260 8.82 -3.91 10.15
C ASN A 260 8.49 -3.29 8.80
N TYR A 261 7.25 -2.83 8.64
CA TYR A 261 6.90 -2.02 7.49
C TYR A 261 7.56 -0.65 7.59
N GLU A 262 8.20 -0.25 6.51
CA GLU A 262 8.84 1.06 6.39
C GLU A 262 8.07 1.96 5.42
N GLY A 263 8.34 3.25 5.52
CA GLY A 263 7.78 4.27 4.65
C GLY A 263 8.80 5.36 4.35
N GLN A 264 8.59 6.06 3.25
CA GLN A 264 9.58 6.96 2.66
C GLN A 264 8.92 7.95 1.69
N LEU A 265 9.44 9.18 1.68
CA LEU A 265 9.11 10.20 0.71
C LEU A 265 10.34 10.56 -0.12
N TRP A 266 10.17 10.54 -1.44
CA TRP A 266 11.18 10.89 -2.42
C TRP A 266 10.74 12.12 -3.23
N GLU A 267 11.68 13.02 -3.51
CA GLU A 267 11.49 14.17 -4.40
C GLU A 267 12.37 14.00 -5.64
N LEU A 268 11.80 14.16 -6.84
CA LEU A 268 12.53 14.03 -8.10
C LEU A 268 13.62 15.11 -8.20
N LYS A 269 14.80 14.74 -8.70
CA LYS A 269 15.94 15.64 -8.91
C LYS A 269 15.76 16.59 -10.09
#